data_AF-A0A286XJ92-F1
#
_entry.id   AF-A0A286XJ92-F1
#
_cell.length_a   1.000
_cell.length_b   1.000
_cell.length_c   1.000
_cell.angle_alpha   90.00
_cell.angle_beta   90.00
_cell.angle_gamma   90.00
#
_symmetry.space_group_name_H-M   'P 1'
#
loop_
_entity.id
_entity.type
_entity.pdbx_description
1 polymer ?
#
loop_
_entity_poly.entity_id
_entity_poly.type
_entity_poly.pdbx_seq_one_letter_code
_entity_poly.pdbx_strand_id
1 'polypeptide(L)' 'MKISRPKPEVGKYTMIFHTRDRGNEVNMERMKLLHQVSRVWKTDGLTSCSYKLLSVEHNPLYVNITVDFWTGA' A
#
# COMPACT_ATOMS: atom_id res chain seq x y z
N MET A 1 -3.44 -8.02 -18.53
CA MET A 1 -3.19 -8.56 -17.17
C MET A 1 -4.42 -9.36 -16.75
N LYS A 2 -4.28 -10.67 -16.48
CA LYS A 2 -5.41 -11.51 -16.07
C LYS A 2 -5.39 -11.64 -14.55
N ILE A 3 -6.49 -11.30 -13.89
CA ILE A 3 -6.61 -11.46 -12.44
C ILE A 3 -6.96 -12.92 -12.17
N SER A 4 -6.11 -13.60 -11.40
CA SER A 4 -6.40 -14.93 -10.87
C SER A 4 -6.97 -14.80 -9.45
N ARG A 5 -8.03 -15.56 -9.15
CA ARG A 5 -8.64 -15.59 -7.82
C ARG A 5 -8.90 -17.05 -7.43
N PRO A 6 -8.66 -17.44 -6.16
CA PRO A 6 -9.11 -18.73 -5.66
C PRO A 6 -10.63 -18.80 -5.65
N LYS A 7 -11.18 -20.01 -5.50
CA LYS A 7 -12.63 -20.18 -5.39
C LYS A 7 -13.16 -19.45 -4.13
N PRO A 8 -14.34 -18.82 -4.18
CA PRO A 8 -14.89 -18.05 -3.07
C PRO A 8 -15.01 -18.82 -1.75
N GLU A 9 -15.16 -20.15 -1.81
CA GLU A 9 -15.27 -20.99 -0.62
C GLU A 9 -13.94 -21.06 0.15
N VAL A 10 -12.81 -20.91 -0.55
CA VAL A 10 -11.45 -20.95 0.00
C VAL A 10 -10.89 -19.56 0.28
N GLY A 11 -11.24 -18.56 -0.54
CA GLY A 11 -10.70 -17.20 -0.49
C GLY A 11 -11.29 -16.28 0.59
N LYS A 12 -11.88 -16.83 1.66
CA LYS A 12 -12.50 -16.05 2.73
C LYS A 12 -11.44 -15.48 3.67
N TYR A 13 -11.63 -14.24 4.11
CA TYR A 13 -10.77 -13.58 5.10
C TYR A 13 -11.63 -12.80 6.09
N THR A 14 -11.08 -12.60 7.30
CA THR A 14 -11.73 -11.81 8.36
C THR A 14 -10.89 -10.58 8.62
N MET A 15 -11.50 -9.41 8.49
CA MET A 15 -10.87 -8.13 8.83
C MET A 15 -10.85 -7.98 10.35
N ILE A 16 -9.69 -7.66 10.92
CA ILE A 16 -9.56 -7.34 12.34
C ILE A 16 -10.03 -5.89 12.53
N PHE A 17 -11.06 -5.71 13.35
CA PHE A 17 -11.63 -4.39 13.64
C PHE A 17 -10.58 -3.45 14.26
N HIS A 18 -10.47 -2.25 13.71
CA HIS A 18 -9.60 -1.18 14.19
C HIS A 18 -10.28 0.18 13.98
N THR A 19 -9.90 1.16 14.80
CA THR A 19 -10.18 2.57 14.47
C THR A 19 -9.38 2.95 13.23
N ARG A 20 -9.96 3.73 12.32
CA ARG A 20 -9.24 4.19 11.13
C ARG A 20 -7.91 4.86 11.51
N ASP A 21 -6.83 4.39 10.90
CA ASP A 21 -5.52 4.99 11.06
C ASP A 21 -5.47 6.37 10.40
N ARG A 22 -4.69 7.28 11.01
CA ARG A 22 -4.40 8.60 10.44
C ARG A 22 -3.69 8.42 9.09
N GLY A 23 -4.23 9.02 8.03
CA GLY A 23 -3.75 8.86 6.66
C GLY A 23 -4.44 7.74 5.85
N ASN A 24 -5.39 7.00 6.46
CA ASN A 24 -6.23 6.01 5.78
C ASN A 24 -7.73 6.38 5.82
N GLU A 25 -8.01 7.67 5.68
CA GLU A 25 -9.37 8.20 5.59
C GLU A 25 -10.07 7.72 4.31
N VAL A 26 -11.40 7.91 4.23
CA VAL A 26 -12.13 7.61 2.99
C VAL A 26 -11.57 8.47 1.86
N ASN A 27 -11.03 7.84 0.81
CA ASN A 27 -10.57 8.55 -0.38
C ASN A 27 -11.78 8.98 -1.24
N MET A 28 -12.23 10.23 -1.03
CA MET A 28 -13.33 10.83 -1.80
C MET A 28 -13.02 10.98 -3.30
N GLU A 29 -11.74 11.06 -3.69
CA GLU A 29 -11.30 11.21 -5.08
C GLU A 29 -11.06 9.88 -5.80
N ARG A 30 -11.39 8.73 -5.18
CA ARG A 30 -11.03 7.39 -5.69
C ARG A 30 -11.31 7.21 -7.18
N MET A 31 -12.50 7.59 -7.65
CA MET A 31 -12.86 7.39 -9.05
C MET A 31 -12.02 8.27 -9.98
N LYS A 32 -11.76 9.53 -9.62
CA LYS A 32 -10.90 10.44 -10.38
C LYS A 32 -9.47 9.90 -10.50
N LEU A 33 -8.90 9.42 -9.37
CA LEU A 33 -7.55 8.83 -9.35
C LEU A 33 -7.45 7.58 -10.24
N LEU A 34 -8.48 6.71 -10.22
CA LEU A 34 -8.51 5.52 -11.09
C LEU A 34 -8.44 5.87 -12.58
N HIS A 35 -9.08 6.97 -13.01
CA HIS A 35 -8.98 7.41 -14.40
C HIS A 35 -7.58 7.92 -14.75
N GLN A 36 -6.88 8.53 -13.79
CA GLN A 36 -5.52 9.06 -13.97
C GLN A 36 -4.46 7.97 -14.09
N VAL A 37 -4.70 6.76 -13.53
CA VAL A 37 -3.73 5.64 -13.55
C VAL A 37 -3.17 5.41 -14.95
N SER A 38 -4.01 5.41 -15.98
CA SER A 38 -3.58 5.22 -17.39
C SER A 38 -2.48 6.17 -17.87
N ARG A 39 -2.40 7.37 -17.27
CA ARG A 39 -1.42 8.42 -17.60
C ARG A 39 -0.14 8.32 -16.77
N VAL A 40 -0.27 7.98 -15.48
CA VAL A 40 0.83 8.10 -14.51
C VAL A 40 1.51 6.78 -14.18
N TRP A 41 0.90 5.62 -14.47
CA TRP A 41 1.39 4.32 -14.01
C TRP A 41 2.82 3.95 -14.45
N LYS A 42 3.34 4.58 -15.51
CA LYS A 42 4.71 4.35 -16.00
C LYS A 42 5.76 5.21 -15.30
N THR A 43 5.34 6.33 -14.69
CA THR A 43 6.23 7.36 -14.14
C THR A 43 6.11 7.48 -12.63
N ASP A 44 4.96 7.11 -12.08
CA ASP A 44 4.66 7.16 -10.65
C ASP A 44 4.47 5.74 -10.11
N GLY A 45 5.44 5.25 -9.33
CA GLY A 45 5.50 3.88 -8.82
C GLY A 45 6.85 3.53 -8.22
N LEU A 46 7.28 2.26 -8.38
CA LEU A 46 8.54 1.78 -7.77
C LEU A 46 9.77 2.58 -8.21
N THR A 47 9.79 3.09 -9.43
CA THR A 47 10.92 3.86 -9.97
C THR A 47 11.03 5.27 -9.42
N SER A 48 9.93 5.84 -8.91
CA SER A 48 9.87 7.19 -8.32
C SER A 48 9.71 7.16 -6.80
N CYS A 49 9.66 5.98 -6.19
CA CYS A 49 9.46 5.82 -4.75
C CYS A 49 10.73 6.24 -3.99
N SER A 50 10.68 7.40 -3.34
CA SER A 50 11.72 7.89 -2.45
C SER A 50 11.30 7.70 -0.99
N TYR A 51 12.21 7.18 -0.18
CA TYR A 51 12.04 7.03 1.26
C TYR A 51 13.41 6.98 1.93
N LYS A 52 13.44 7.29 3.22
CA LYS A 52 14.61 7.16 4.07
C LYS A 52 14.44 5.97 5.01
N LEU A 53 15.38 5.03 4.98
CA LEU A 53 15.43 3.94 5.94
C LEU A 53 15.82 4.49 7.33
N LEU A 54 14.99 4.23 8.34
CA LEU A 54 15.25 4.65 9.72
C LEU A 54 15.81 3.51 10.57
N SER A 55 15.20 2.32 10.50
CA SER A 55 15.69 1.13 11.20
C SER A 55 15.31 -0.17 10.50
N VAL A 56 16.08 -1.22 10.78
CA VAL A 56 15.79 -2.61 10.41
C VAL A 56 16.00 -3.49 11.64
N GLU A 57 14.93 -4.12 12.11
CA GLU A 57 14.96 -4.99 13.29
C GLU A 57 14.50 -6.41 12.90
N HIS A 58 15.38 -7.38 13.12
CA HIS A 58 15.11 -8.78 12.85
C HIS A 58 14.51 -9.43 14.09
N ASN A 59 13.19 -9.60 14.11
CA ASN A 59 12.49 -10.33 15.17
C ASN A 59 12.33 -11.80 14.76
N PRO A 60 12.09 -12.73 15.72
CA PRO A 60 12.01 -14.16 15.41
C PRO A 60 10.95 -14.55 14.37
N LEU A 61 9.85 -13.78 14.27
CA LEU A 61 8.71 -14.09 13.40
C LEU A 61 8.51 -13.09 12.25
N TYR A 62 9.19 -11.95 12.26
CA TYR A 62 9.04 -10.90 11.24
C TYR A 62 10.25 -9.95 11.26
N VAL A 63 10.40 -9.18 10.17
CA VAL A 63 11.36 -8.08 10.11
C VAL A 63 10.58 -6.77 10.18
N ASN A 64 10.92 -5.90 11.13
CA ASN A 64 10.40 -4.55 11.17
C ASN A 64 11.33 -3.65 10.34
N ILE A 65 10.77 -2.99 9.33
CA ILE A 65 11.48 -1.97 8.56
C ILE A 65 10.74 -0.66 8.77
N THR A 66 11.35 0.24 9.54
CA THR A 66 10.80 1.57 9.78
C THR A 66 11.42 2.54 8.78
N VAL A 67 10.56 3.27 8.06
CA VAL A 67 10.96 4.20 7.01
C VAL A 67 10.26 5.54 7.17
N ASP A 68 10.87 6.58 6.63
CA ASP A 68 10.29 7.91 6.51
C ASP A 68 10.05 8.24 5.03
N PHE A 69 8.80 8.55 4.68
CA PHE A 69 8.38 8.93 3.33
C PHE A 69 8.42 10.44 3.07
N TRP A 70 8.70 11.26 4.10
CA TRP A 70 8.58 12.72 4.02
C TRP A 70 9.91 13.44 3.79
N THR A 71 11.06 12.81 4.02
CA THR A 71 12.40 13.42 3.83
C THR A 71 12.87 13.53 2.37
N GLY A 72 11.95 13.65 1.41
CA GLY A 72 12.25 13.82 -0.01
C GLY A 72 11.13 14.45 -0.85
N ALA A 73 10.19 15.16 -0.21
CA ALA A 73 9.17 15.97 -0.87
C ALA A 73 9.55 17.46 -0.86
#